data_AF-Q82GY6-F1
#
_entry.id   AF-Q82GY6-F1
#
_cell.length_a   1.000
_cell.length_b   1.000
_cell.length_c   1.000
_cell.angle_alpha   90.00
_cell.angle_beta   90.00
_cell.angle_gamma   90.00
#
_symmetry.space_group_name_H-M   'P 1'
#
loop_
_entity.id
_entity.type
_entity.pdbx_description
1 polymer ?
#
loop_
_entity_poly.entity_id
_entity_poly.type
_entity_poly.pdbx_seq_one_letter_code
_entity_poly.pdbx_strand_id
1 'polypeptide(L)'
;MPRPPDPAKRRDLLDRVREYMIRNGLADLSLRPLARSLGTSDRMLLYYFGSKERMVAEALALDERRPLLRARILLGPTDSPRNPAWLRRFMEETWRQLSAPDLRAALPLYLEVMTVSVLHPDRYGPFMRDVLTEWRGLLVSVFRDLGMAEARARTEADLLVDAFFGLLIAPLADGGWDRSDAAVHALLDRLEPGWHDT
;
A
#
# COMPACT_ATOMS: atom_id res chain seq x y z
N MET A 1 4.36 -33.33 -21.77
CA MET A 1 4.10 -31.94 -21.38
C MET A 1 4.68 -31.70 -20.00
N PRO A 2 5.34 -30.56 -19.72
CA PRO A 2 5.79 -30.25 -18.36
C PRO A 2 4.58 -30.16 -17.45
N ARG A 3 4.63 -30.79 -16.26
CA ARG A 3 3.56 -30.69 -15.27
C ARG A 3 3.35 -29.21 -14.92
N PRO A 4 2.10 -28.71 -14.86
CA PRO A 4 1.86 -27.33 -14.46
C PRO A 4 2.44 -27.09 -13.05
N PRO A 5 2.97 -25.88 -12.79
CA PRO A 5 3.56 -25.56 -11.50
C PRO A 5 2.53 -25.74 -10.39
N ASP A 6 2.91 -26.41 -9.30
CA ASP A 6 2.04 -26.59 -8.13
C ASP A 6 1.60 -25.23 -7.58
N PRO A 7 0.29 -24.90 -7.61
CA PRO A 7 -0.22 -23.60 -7.17
C PRO A 7 0.05 -23.33 -5.68
N ALA A 8 -0.01 -24.35 -4.82
CA ALA A 8 0.23 -24.19 -3.39
C ALA A 8 1.68 -23.82 -3.13
N LYS A 9 2.61 -24.52 -3.78
CA LYS A 9 4.04 -24.22 -3.71
C LYS A 9 4.39 -22.86 -4.31
N ARG A 10 3.73 -22.48 -5.42
CA ARG A 10 3.90 -21.15 -6.02
C ARG A 10 3.52 -20.05 -5.02
N ARG A 11 2.41 -20.24 -4.30
CA ARG A 11 1.94 -19.29 -3.30
C ARG A 11 2.90 -19.18 -2.11
N ASP A 12 3.33 -20.32 -1.54
CA ASP A 12 4.34 -20.35 -0.47
C ASP A 12 5.62 -19.60 -0.87
N LEU A 13 6.13 -19.86 -2.07
CA LEU A 13 7.30 -19.15 -2.59
C LEU A 13 7.04 -17.65 -2.67
N LEU A 14 5.89 -17.22 -3.18
CA LEU A 14 5.56 -15.81 -3.33
C LEU A 14 5.47 -15.08 -1.98
N ASP A 15 4.86 -15.72 -0.98
CA ASP A 15 4.78 -15.17 0.39
C ASP A 15 6.19 -15.02 0.99
N ARG A 16 7.07 -16.01 0.80
CA ARG A 16 8.46 -15.97 1.28
C ARG A 16 9.32 -14.96 0.52
N VAL A 17 9.08 -14.77 -0.78
CA VAL A 17 9.72 -13.70 -1.58
C VAL A 17 9.35 -12.33 -1.01
N ARG A 18 8.07 -12.13 -0.67
CA ARG A 18 7.61 -10.88 -0.07
C ARG A 18 8.28 -10.63 1.29
N GLU A 19 8.37 -11.64 2.14
CA GLU A 19 9.06 -11.51 3.44
C GLU A 19 10.55 -11.23 3.29
N TYR A 20 11.19 -11.79 2.26
CA TYR A 20 12.55 -11.42 1.91
C TYR A 20 12.64 -9.94 1.50
N MET A 21 11.74 -9.46 0.63
CA MET A 21 11.72 -8.07 0.18
C MET A 21 11.47 -7.09 1.33
N ILE A 22 10.58 -7.40 2.27
CA ILE A 22 10.35 -6.55 3.46
C ILE A 22 11.63 -6.38 4.28
N ARG A 23 12.45 -7.43 4.40
CA ARG A 23 13.69 -7.41 5.18
C ARG A 23 14.88 -6.80 4.45
N ASN A 24 14.93 -6.92 3.12
CA ASN A 24 16.14 -6.62 2.33
C ASN A 24 15.96 -5.50 1.29
N GLY A 25 14.74 -5.02 1.04
CA GLY A 25 14.43 -4.07 -0.02
C GLY A 25 14.49 -4.66 -1.44
N LEU A 26 14.35 -3.79 -2.44
CA LEU A 26 14.37 -4.10 -3.87
C LEU A 26 15.71 -3.76 -4.55
N ALA A 27 16.43 -2.74 -4.07
CA ALA A 27 17.65 -2.21 -4.69
C ALA A 27 18.71 -3.30 -4.86
N ASP A 28 18.93 -4.09 -3.80
CA ASP A 28 19.91 -5.18 -3.79
C ASP A 28 19.29 -6.56 -4.08
N LEU A 29 18.02 -6.61 -4.48
CA LEU A 29 17.34 -7.87 -4.74
C LEU A 29 17.98 -8.57 -5.94
N SER A 30 18.51 -9.76 -5.74
CA SER A 30 18.99 -10.64 -6.82
C SER A 30 18.49 -12.06 -6.62
N LEU A 31 18.36 -12.83 -7.71
CA LEU A 31 17.78 -14.17 -7.65
C LEU A 31 18.63 -15.13 -6.81
N ARG A 32 19.96 -15.04 -6.86
CA ARG A 32 20.86 -15.95 -6.15
C ARG A 32 20.73 -15.85 -4.62
N PRO A 33 20.87 -14.68 -3.97
CA PRO A 33 20.67 -14.56 -2.53
C PRO A 33 19.25 -14.88 -2.10
N LEU A 34 18.26 -14.45 -2.88
CA LEU A 34 16.85 -14.75 -2.63
C LEU A 34 16.60 -16.26 -2.63
N ALA A 35 16.99 -16.97 -3.70
CA ALA A 35 16.80 -18.41 -3.82
C ALA A 35 17.49 -19.16 -2.69
N ARG A 36 18.72 -18.77 -2.34
CA ARG A 36 19.46 -19.33 -1.20
C ARG A 36 18.70 -19.15 0.11
N SER A 37 18.19 -17.95 0.38
CA SER A 37 17.41 -17.68 1.60
C SER A 37 16.07 -18.46 1.63
N LEU A 38 15.51 -18.73 0.47
CA LEU A 38 14.28 -19.52 0.30
C LEU A 38 14.57 -21.03 0.25
N GLY A 39 15.83 -21.48 0.35
CA GLY A 39 16.17 -22.90 0.25
C GLY A 39 15.79 -23.51 -1.11
N THR A 40 15.84 -22.71 -2.18
CA THR A 40 15.50 -23.10 -3.55
C THR A 40 16.60 -22.68 -4.53
N SER A 41 16.37 -22.83 -5.83
CA SER A 41 17.29 -22.36 -6.88
C SER A 41 16.69 -21.25 -7.73
N ASP A 42 17.53 -20.40 -8.31
CA ASP A 42 17.13 -19.35 -9.26
C ASP A 42 16.28 -19.92 -10.39
N ARG A 43 16.65 -21.11 -10.88
CA ARG A 43 15.93 -21.83 -11.92
C ARG A 43 14.51 -22.21 -11.48
N MET A 44 14.32 -22.59 -10.21
CA MET A 44 12.99 -22.88 -9.67
C MET A 44 12.15 -21.62 -9.54
N LEU A 45 12.72 -20.51 -9.08
CA LEU A 45 12.00 -19.22 -9.04
C LEU A 45 11.58 -18.79 -10.45
N LEU A 46 12.48 -18.84 -11.42
CA LEU A 46 12.17 -18.53 -12.82
C LEU A 46 11.17 -19.51 -13.44
N TYR A 47 11.17 -20.77 -13.04
CA TYR A 47 10.15 -21.73 -13.46
C TYR A 47 8.74 -21.33 -12.98
N TYR A 48 8.59 -20.85 -11.75
CA TYR A 48 7.29 -20.45 -11.20
C TYR A 48 6.81 -19.06 -11.65
N PHE A 49 7.74 -18.13 -11.87
CA PHE A 49 7.41 -16.71 -12.07
C PHE A 49 7.85 -16.15 -13.42
N GLY A 50 8.61 -16.90 -14.22
CA GLY A 50 9.08 -16.51 -15.56
C GLY A 50 10.23 -15.50 -15.54
N SER A 51 10.12 -14.43 -14.74
CA SER A 51 11.18 -13.42 -14.57
C SER A 51 11.25 -12.91 -13.13
N LYS A 52 12.40 -12.33 -12.77
CA LYS A 52 12.58 -11.63 -11.49
C LYS A 52 11.55 -10.50 -11.36
N GLU A 53 11.34 -9.75 -12.43
CA GLU A 53 10.43 -8.62 -12.49
C GLU A 53 9.00 -9.02 -12.21
N ARG A 54 8.52 -10.08 -12.88
CA ARG A 54 7.17 -10.58 -12.68
C ARG A 54 7.00 -11.12 -11.27
N MET A 55 7.97 -11.87 -10.77
CA MET A 55 7.97 -12.34 -9.38
C MET A 55 7.87 -11.18 -8.38
N VAL A 56 8.64 -10.11 -8.56
CA VAL A 56 8.59 -8.92 -7.70
C VAL A 56 7.23 -8.24 -7.80
N ALA A 57 6.74 -7.99 -9.02
CA ALA A 57 5.44 -7.36 -9.23
C ALA A 57 4.31 -8.17 -8.57
N GLU A 58 4.32 -9.50 -8.69
CA GLU A 58 3.36 -10.39 -8.05
C GLU A 58 3.50 -10.40 -6.51
N ALA A 59 4.74 -10.38 -5.99
CA ALA A 59 4.98 -10.35 -4.55
C ALA A 59 4.52 -9.03 -3.91
N LEU A 60 4.66 -7.92 -4.63
CA LEU A 60 4.12 -6.61 -4.25
C LEU A 60 2.59 -6.59 -4.32
N ALA A 61 2.02 -7.26 -5.32
CA ALA A 61 0.58 -7.34 -5.52
C ALA A 61 -0.15 -8.19 -4.47
N LEU A 62 0.55 -8.97 -3.63
CA LEU A 62 -0.07 -9.79 -2.58
C LEU A 62 -0.91 -8.96 -1.59
N ASP A 63 -2.23 -9.09 -1.72
CA ASP A 63 -3.22 -8.24 -1.05
C ASP A 63 -3.27 -8.38 0.47
N GLU A 64 -2.95 -9.56 1.02
CA GLU A 64 -3.22 -9.91 2.43
C GLU A 64 -2.56 -9.01 3.49
N ARG A 65 -1.51 -8.27 3.13
CA ARG A 65 -0.87 -7.30 4.03
C ARG A 65 -0.90 -5.85 3.50
N ARG A 66 -1.74 -5.54 2.49
CA ARG A 66 -1.91 -4.16 2.05
C ARG A 66 -2.60 -3.34 3.15
N PRO A 67 -2.11 -2.14 3.47
CA PRO A 67 -2.78 -1.24 4.40
C PRO A 67 -4.24 -0.96 3.99
N LEU A 68 -4.54 -0.87 2.69
CA LEU A 68 -5.89 -0.67 2.19
C LEU A 68 -6.84 -1.84 2.51
N LEU A 69 -6.38 -3.09 2.38
CA LEU A 69 -7.21 -4.24 2.73
C LEU A 69 -7.56 -4.22 4.22
N ARG A 70 -6.58 -3.90 5.08
CA ARG A 70 -6.82 -3.75 6.53
C ARG A 70 -7.74 -2.58 6.83
N ALA A 71 -7.54 -1.43 6.18
CA ALA A 71 -8.44 -0.29 6.28
C ALA A 71 -9.86 -0.67 5.86
N ARG A 72 -10.02 -1.46 4.79
CA ARG A 72 -11.33 -1.96 4.34
C ARG A 72 -11.99 -2.92 5.32
N ILE A 73 -11.23 -3.75 6.03
CA ILE A 73 -11.77 -4.60 7.11
C ILE A 73 -12.31 -3.74 8.25
N LEU A 74 -11.66 -2.61 8.56
CA LEU A 74 -12.10 -1.67 9.60
C LEU A 74 -13.31 -0.83 9.22
N LEU A 75 -13.63 -0.72 7.92
CA LEU A 75 -14.85 -0.05 7.46
C LEU A 75 -16.11 -0.69 8.07
N GLY A 76 -16.02 -1.91 8.62
CA GLY A 76 -17.13 -2.62 9.21
C GLY A 76 -18.24 -2.88 8.18
N PRO A 77 -19.45 -3.28 8.62
CA PRO A 77 -20.60 -3.40 7.72
C PRO A 77 -20.91 -2.05 7.07
N THR A 78 -21.19 -2.07 5.76
CA THR A 78 -21.44 -0.93 4.87
C THR A 78 -22.62 -0.03 5.28
N ASP A 79 -23.36 -0.39 6.33
CA ASP A 79 -24.67 0.15 6.70
C ASP A 79 -24.61 1.29 7.73
N SER A 80 -23.43 1.68 8.22
CA SER A 80 -23.31 2.87 9.08
C SER A 80 -23.32 4.15 8.24
N PRO A 81 -24.11 5.18 8.60
CA PRO A 81 -24.11 6.45 7.88
C PRO A 81 -22.71 7.07 7.92
N ARG A 82 -22.11 7.20 6.74
CA ARG A 82 -20.81 7.84 6.55
C ARG A 82 -21.02 9.34 6.70
N ASN A 83 -20.61 9.89 7.83
CA ASN A 83 -20.57 11.34 8.07
C ASN A 83 -19.10 11.80 8.15
N PRO A 84 -18.81 13.12 8.18
CA PRO A 84 -17.44 13.62 8.24
C PRO A 84 -16.64 13.08 9.42
N ALA A 85 -17.26 12.99 10.60
CA ALA A 85 -16.63 12.42 11.78
C ALA A 85 -16.24 10.94 11.61
N TRP A 86 -17.03 10.17 10.84
CA TRP A 86 -16.68 8.80 10.48
C TRP A 86 -15.46 8.77 9.56
N LEU A 87 -15.40 9.63 8.54
CA LEU A 87 -14.24 9.70 7.64
C LEU A 87 -12.98 10.11 8.40
N ARG A 88 -13.09 11.06 9.33
CA ARG A 88 -12.00 11.45 10.23
C ARG A 88 -11.45 10.24 10.98
N ARG A 89 -12.32 9.50 11.69
CA ARG A 89 -11.93 8.30 12.43
C ARG A 89 -11.32 7.23 11.53
N PHE A 90 -11.84 7.06 10.32
CA PHE A 90 -11.30 6.13 9.34
C PHE A 90 -9.87 6.50 8.93
N MET A 91 -9.60 7.79 8.69
CA MET A 91 -8.26 8.27 8.34
C MET A 91 -7.29 8.18 9.52
N GLU A 92 -7.73 8.50 10.74
CA GLU A 92 -6.94 8.34 11.97
C GLU A 92 -6.58 6.88 12.23
N GLU A 93 -7.54 5.98 12.08
CA GLU A 93 -7.30 4.55 12.24
C GLU A 93 -6.34 4.03 11.16
N THR A 94 -6.51 4.47 9.91
CA THR A 94 -5.60 4.14 8.82
C THR A 94 -4.17 4.58 9.14
N TRP A 95 -4.00 5.80 9.64
CA TRP A 95 -2.70 6.32 10.07
C TRP A 95 -2.11 5.50 11.22
N ARG A 96 -2.91 5.19 12.24
CA ARG A 96 -2.49 4.36 13.38
C ARG A 96 -1.97 3.00 12.94
N GLN A 97 -2.61 2.39 11.94
CA GLN A 97 -2.16 1.11 11.40
C GLN A 97 -0.88 1.22 10.60
N LEU A 98 -0.76 2.19 9.70
CA LEU A 98 0.48 2.44 8.98
C LEU A 98 1.65 2.68 9.96
N SER A 99 1.34 3.34 11.08
CA SER A 99 2.24 3.62 12.19
C SER A 99 2.35 2.47 13.20
N ALA A 100 1.78 1.29 12.97
CA ALA A 100 1.97 0.15 13.88
C ALA A 100 3.32 -0.53 13.61
N PRO A 101 4.04 -1.04 14.63
CA PRO A 101 5.38 -1.63 14.46
C PRO A 101 5.50 -2.66 13.33
N ASP A 102 4.50 -3.54 13.20
CA ASP A 102 4.47 -4.59 12.17
C ASP A 102 4.38 -4.04 10.75
N LEU A 103 3.63 -2.95 10.56
CA LEU A 103 3.49 -2.30 9.25
C LEU A 103 4.64 -1.33 8.98
N ARG A 104 5.15 -0.63 10.00
CA ARG A 104 6.34 0.23 9.91
C ARG A 104 7.53 -0.50 9.29
N ALA A 105 7.74 -1.77 9.62
CA ALA A 105 8.82 -2.57 9.04
C ALA A 105 8.66 -2.81 7.52
N ALA A 106 7.43 -2.80 7.01
CA ALA A 106 7.14 -3.00 5.59
C ALA A 106 7.07 -1.68 4.80
N LEU A 107 6.91 -0.52 5.47
CA LEU A 107 6.78 0.78 4.81
C LEU A 107 8.01 1.21 3.99
N PRO A 108 9.27 0.95 4.39
CA PRO A 108 10.43 1.25 3.56
C PRO A 108 10.35 0.59 2.18
N LEU A 109 9.90 -0.67 2.11
CA LEU A 109 9.68 -1.37 0.85
C LEU A 109 8.61 -0.65 0.01
N TYR A 110 7.51 -0.19 0.62
CA TYR A 110 6.48 0.56 -0.12
C TYR A 110 7.01 1.89 -0.67
N LEU A 111 7.80 2.64 0.10
CA LEU A 111 8.48 3.86 -0.39
C LEU A 111 9.44 3.57 -1.52
N GLU A 112 10.26 2.52 -1.38
CA GLU A 112 11.17 2.09 -2.42
C GLU A 112 10.42 1.72 -3.71
N VAL A 113 9.27 1.06 -3.59
CA VAL A 113 8.38 0.75 -4.72
C VAL A 113 7.83 2.01 -5.37
N MET A 114 7.41 3.01 -4.58
CA MET A 114 6.98 4.30 -5.11
C MET A 114 8.11 4.95 -5.91
N THR A 115 9.32 5.03 -5.35
CA THR A 115 10.48 5.61 -6.04
C THR A 115 10.84 4.84 -7.32
N VAL A 116 10.95 3.51 -7.25
CA VAL A 116 11.33 2.70 -8.41
C VAL A 116 10.22 2.69 -9.48
N SER A 117 8.96 2.92 -9.12
CA SER A 117 7.87 3.10 -10.10
C SER A 117 8.00 4.39 -10.91
N VAL A 118 8.59 5.44 -10.34
CA VAL A 118 8.90 6.68 -11.06
C VAL A 118 10.12 6.50 -11.96
N LEU A 119 11.14 5.78 -11.49
CA LEU A 119 12.38 5.53 -12.25
C LEU A 119 12.19 4.48 -13.36
N HIS A 120 11.30 3.51 -13.15
CA HIS A 120 11.02 2.41 -14.07
C HIS A 120 9.49 2.22 -14.28
N PRO A 121 8.82 3.20 -14.90
CA PRO A 121 7.36 3.25 -15.00
C PRO A 121 6.75 2.08 -15.77
N ASP A 122 7.45 1.52 -16.77
CA ASP A 122 6.96 0.36 -17.51
C ASP A 122 6.89 -0.91 -16.66
N ARG A 123 7.75 -0.99 -15.63
CA ARG A 123 7.94 -2.20 -14.82
C ARG A 123 7.11 -2.18 -13.55
N TYR A 124 7.11 -1.05 -12.83
CA TYR A 124 6.45 -0.93 -11.53
C TYR A 124 5.34 0.13 -11.50
N GLY A 125 5.21 0.93 -12.56
CA GLY A 125 4.14 1.91 -12.69
C GLY A 125 2.73 1.32 -12.63
N PRO A 126 2.41 0.18 -13.27
CA PRO A 126 1.10 -0.44 -13.15
C PRO A 126 0.70 -0.72 -11.69
N PHE A 127 1.60 -1.34 -10.91
CA PHE A 127 1.37 -1.64 -9.50
C PHE A 127 1.05 -0.37 -8.69
N MET A 128 1.84 0.70 -8.89
CA MET A 128 1.62 1.94 -8.14
C MET A 128 0.34 2.68 -8.57
N ARG A 129 0.00 2.64 -9.87
CA ARG A 129 -1.28 3.16 -10.34
C ARG A 129 -2.45 2.39 -9.74
N ASP A 130 -2.36 1.07 -9.62
CA ASP A 130 -3.41 0.25 -9.02
C ASP A 130 -3.61 0.62 -7.54
N VAL A 131 -2.52 0.72 -6.77
CA VAL A 131 -2.57 1.15 -5.36
C VAL A 131 -3.22 2.52 -5.19
N LEU A 132 -2.81 3.52 -5.98
CA LEU A 132 -3.38 4.87 -5.90
C LEU A 132 -4.84 4.89 -6.35
N THR A 133 -5.18 4.14 -7.41
CA THR A 133 -6.55 4.06 -7.93
C THR A 133 -7.49 3.43 -6.91
N GLU A 134 -7.05 2.38 -6.21
CA GLU A 134 -7.86 1.72 -5.18
C GLU A 134 -8.14 2.67 -3.99
N TRP A 135 -7.12 3.38 -3.48
CA TRP A 135 -7.28 4.34 -2.39
C TRP A 135 -8.15 5.54 -2.79
N ARG A 136 -7.87 6.13 -3.95
CA ARG A 136 -8.64 7.28 -4.46
C ARG A 136 -10.07 6.88 -4.76
N GLY A 137 -10.30 5.71 -5.36
CA GLY A 137 -11.63 5.19 -5.62
C GLY A 137 -12.45 4.99 -4.35
N LEU A 138 -11.82 4.48 -3.27
CA LEU A 138 -12.47 4.35 -1.97
C LEU A 138 -12.89 5.72 -1.42
N LEU A 139 -11.97 6.69 -1.37
CA LEU A 139 -12.25 8.01 -0.81
C LEU A 139 -13.26 8.80 -1.67
N VAL A 140 -13.16 8.72 -3.00
CA VAL A 140 -14.16 9.30 -3.91
C VAL A 140 -15.54 8.75 -3.61
N SER A 141 -15.68 7.43 -3.43
CA SER A 141 -16.97 6.83 -3.04
C SER A 141 -17.48 7.40 -1.71
N VAL A 142 -16.63 7.52 -0.70
CA VAL A 142 -17.02 8.10 0.60
C VAL A 142 -17.45 9.55 0.46
N PHE A 143 -16.69 10.37 -0.26
CA PHE A 143 -17.03 11.78 -0.48
C PHE A 143 -18.31 11.97 -1.29
N ARG A 144 -18.57 11.08 -2.25
CA ARG A 144 -19.84 11.03 -2.98
C ARG A 144 -21.02 10.70 -2.06
N ASP A 145 -20.85 9.78 -1.13
CA ASP A 145 -21.87 9.43 -0.12
C ASP A 145 -22.13 10.60 0.85
N LEU A 146 -21.13 11.46 1.06
CA LEU A 146 -21.24 12.72 1.82
C LEU A 146 -21.89 13.88 1.02
N GLY A 147 -22.30 13.63 -0.23
CA GLY A 147 -23.02 14.58 -1.09
C GLY A 147 -22.12 15.43 -2.01
N MET A 148 -20.80 15.32 -1.92
CA MET A 148 -19.88 16.12 -2.74
C MET A 148 -20.02 15.85 -4.25
N ALA A 149 -19.94 16.91 -5.06
CA ALA A 149 -19.80 16.80 -6.51
C ALA A 149 -18.57 15.96 -6.90
N GLU A 150 -18.68 15.17 -7.98
CA GLU A 150 -17.63 14.22 -8.39
C GLU A 150 -16.25 14.86 -8.57
N ALA A 151 -16.17 16.02 -9.23
CA ALA A 151 -14.91 16.72 -9.44
C ALA A 151 -14.24 17.11 -8.11
N ARG A 152 -15.03 17.59 -7.15
CA ARG A 152 -14.56 17.94 -5.80
C ARG A 152 -14.12 16.70 -5.02
N ALA A 153 -14.93 15.65 -5.03
CA ALA A 153 -14.61 14.37 -4.38
C ALA A 153 -13.26 13.79 -4.87
N ARG A 154 -12.97 13.89 -6.17
CA ARG A 154 -11.67 13.48 -6.74
C ARG A 154 -10.53 14.32 -6.20
N THR A 155 -10.67 15.65 -6.18
CA THR A 155 -9.64 16.55 -5.65
C THR A 155 -9.36 16.30 -4.17
N GLU A 156 -10.40 16.13 -3.34
CA GLU A 156 -10.25 15.85 -1.90
C GLU A 156 -9.61 14.47 -1.66
N ALA A 157 -9.96 13.47 -2.48
CA ALA A 157 -9.35 12.15 -2.42
C ALA A 157 -7.86 12.19 -2.81
N ASP A 158 -7.51 12.88 -3.90
CA ASP A 158 -6.12 13.06 -4.32
C ASP A 158 -5.31 13.76 -3.21
N LEU A 159 -5.85 14.84 -2.64
CA LEU A 159 -5.22 15.59 -1.55
C LEU A 159 -4.95 14.70 -0.33
N LEU A 160 -5.96 13.95 0.14
CA LEU A 160 -5.81 13.07 1.31
C LEU A 160 -4.81 11.96 1.05
N VAL A 161 -4.91 11.26 -0.08
CA VAL A 161 -4.01 10.15 -0.41
C VAL A 161 -2.57 10.64 -0.52
N ASP A 162 -2.33 11.69 -1.30
CA ASP A 162 -0.99 12.17 -1.57
C ASP A 162 -0.35 12.79 -0.31
N ALA A 163 -1.13 13.50 0.51
CA ALA A 163 -0.65 14.01 1.79
C ALA A 163 -0.30 12.89 2.78
N PHE A 164 -1.14 11.85 2.91
CA PHE A 164 -0.88 10.72 3.80
C PHE A 164 0.40 9.97 3.39
N PHE A 165 0.57 9.66 2.11
CA PHE A 165 1.79 9.01 1.63
C PHE A 165 3.03 9.90 1.84
N GLY A 166 2.93 11.21 1.63
CA GLY A 166 4.01 12.15 1.89
C GLY A 166 4.42 12.22 3.36
N LEU A 167 3.45 12.18 4.29
CA LEU A 167 3.69 12.26 5.74
C LEU A 167 4.38 11.01 6.32
N LEU A 168 4.49 9.92 5.55
CA LEU A 168 5.27 8.73 5.92
C LEU A 168 6.77 8.91 5.67
N ILE A 169 7.19 9.82 4.79
CA ILE A 169 8.60 9.92 4.34
C ILE A 169 9.54 10.31 5.48
N ALA A 170 9.27 11.44 6.14
CA ALA A 170 10.11 11.95 7.23
C ALA A 170 10.30 10.95 8.39
N PRO A 171 9.24 10.36 8.99
CA PRO A 171 9.39 9.50 10.15
C PRO A 171 10.03 8.15 9.81
N LEU A 172 9.99 7.72 8.53
CA LEU A 172 10.75 6.57 8.05
C LEU A 172 12.25 6.86 7.93
N ALA A 173 12.62 8.11 7.66
CA ALA A 173 14.01 8.54 7.56
C ALA A 173 14.65 8.86 8.92
N ASP A 174 13.91 9.51 9.83
CA ASP A 174 14.45 10.08 11.07
C ASP A 174 13.84 9.49 12.37
N GLY A 175 12.85 8.59 12.26
CA GLY A 175 12.15 7.98 13.40
C GLY A 175 11.15 8.88 14.12
N GLY A 176 10.93 10.11 13.64
CA GLY A 176 10.09 11.14 14.26
C GLY A 176 8.59 10.97 14.07
N TRP A 177 8.05 9.79 14.41
CA TRP A 177 6.62 9.46 14.26
C TRP A 177 5.68 10.45 14.96
N ASP A 178 6.06 10.98 16.13
CA ASP A 178 5.25 11.95 16.88
C ASP A 178 5.01 13.25 16.08
N ARG A 179 6.00 13.70 15.29
CA ARG A 179 5.83 14.89 14.44
C ARG A 179 4.86 14.63 13.31
N SER A 180 4.94 13.46 12.68
CA SER A 180 4.00 13.10 11.61
C SER A 180 2.59 12.84 12.14
N ASP A 181 2.46 12.29 13.34
CA ASP A 181 1.17 12.11 14.00
C ASP A 181 0.46 13.45 14.23
N ALA A 182 1.18 14.43 14.81
CA ALA A 182 0.68 15.79 14.95
C ALA A 182 0.32 16.44 13.60
N ALA A 183 1.12 16.19 12.56
CA ALA A 183 0.86 16.73 11.22
C ALA A 183 -0.40 16.11 10.57
N VAL A 184 -0.64 14.80 10.76
CA VAL A 184 -1.86 14.13 10.29
C VAL A 184 -3.09 14.70 10.99
N HIS A 185 -3.06 14.84 12.31
CA HIS A 185 -4.19 15.45 13.03
C HIS A 185 -4.46 16.88 12.55
N ALA A 186 -3.41 17.69 12.39
CA ALA A 186 -3.53 19.06 11.89
C ALA A 186 -3.99 19.14 10.41
N LEU A 187 -3.73 18.11 9.60
CA LEU A 187 -4.29 17.98 8.25
C LEU A 187 -5.79 17.70 8.32
N LEU A 188 -6.19 16.71 9.11
CA LEU A 188 -7.60 16.33 9.25
C LEU A 188 -8.44 17.48 9.84
N ASP A 189 -7.91 18.22 10.83
CA ASP A 189 -8.57 19.41 11.40
C ASP A 189 -8.88 20.48 10.36
N ARG A 190 -8.01 20.62 9.34
CA ARG A 190 -8.20 21.61 8.27
C ARG A 190 -9.19 21.14 7.21
N LEU A 191 -9.26 19.84 6.96
CA LEU A 191 -10.06 19.27 5.87
C LEU A 191 -11.47 18.89 6.31
N GLU A 192 -11.65 18.41 7.54
CA GLU A 192 -12.94 17.95 8.05
C GLU A 192 -14.08 18.98 7.91
N PRO A 193 -13.89 20.29 8.18
CA PRO A 193 -14.95 21.29 7.96
C PRO A 193 -15.40 21.38 6.49
N GLY A 194 -14.53 21.00 5.56
CA GLY A 194 -14.83 20.93 4.13
C GLY A 194 -15.60 19.68 3.73
N TRP A 195 -15.74 18.67 4.60
CA TRP A 195 -16.35 17.39 4.22
C TRP A 195 -17.88 17.34 4.23
N HIS A 196 -18.50 18.50 4.41
CA HIS A 196 -19.94 18.67 4.34
C HIS A 196 -20.40 19.06 2.93
N ASP A 197 -21.68 18.84 2.66
CA ASP A 197 -22.37 19.45 1.52
C ASP A 197 -22.18 20.98 1.56
N THR A 198 -21.68 21.52 0.45
CA THR A 198 -21.81 22.93 0.08
C THR A 198 -22.94 23.08 -0.91
#